data_AF-A0A4D6WM38-F1
#
_entry.id   AF-A0A4D6WM38-F1
#
_cell.length_a   1.000
_cell.length_b   1.000
_cell.length_c   1.000
_cell.angle_alpha   90.00
_cell.angle_beta   90.00
_cell.angle_gamma   90.00
#
_symmetry.space_group_name_H-M   'P 1'
#
loop_
_entity.id
_entity.type
_entity.pdbx_description
1 polymer ?
#
loop_
_entity_poly.entity_id
_entity_poly.type
_entity_poly.pdbx_seq_one_letter_code
_entity_poly.pdbx_strand_id
1 'polypeptide(L)'
;MLYLFFIFLILWGLCLDYLLPASFNSFKMLILDALSIDIVFFVLFIRLYLGWSYILNRLLSASIFYEESGWYDGQIWIKKTSYLVKDRLIGTYYILPIIYRLKVFCLFIILIFSIEYLIYGLL
;
A
#
# COMPACT_ATOMS: atom_id res chain seq x y z
N MET A 1 14.77 -8.90 2.49
CA MET A 1 13.52 -8.25 2.94
C MET A 1 12.30 -8.71 2.15
N LEU A 2 12.25 -8.55 0.83
CA LEU A 2 11.08 -8.99 0.03
C LEU A 2 10.81 -10.51 0.11
N TYR A 3 11.86 -11.34 -0.01
CA TYR A 3 11.74 -12.80 0.11
C TYR A 3 11.22 -13.27 1.48
N LEU A 4 11.67 -12.62 2.56
CA LEU A 4 11.19 -12.93 3.92
C LEU A 4 9.69 -12.60 4.08
N PHE A 5 9.22 -11.55 3.42
CA PHE A 5 7.81 -11.19 3.40
C PHE A 5 6.96 -12.24 2.65
N PHE A 6 7.43 -12.73 1.50
CA PHE A 6 6.73 -13.81 0.78
C PHE A 6 6.71 -15.12 1.56
N ILE A 7 7.80 -15.47 2.25
CA ILE A 7 7.84 -16.64 3.14
C ILE A 7 6.83 -16.46 4.28
N PHE A 8 6.74 -15.28 4.88
CA PHE A 8 5.75 -14.97 5.92
C PHE A 8 4.31 -15.14 5.43
N LEU A 9 3.98 -14.69 4.22
CA LEU A 9 2.64 -14.87 3.63
C LEU A 9 2.28 -16.35 3.44
N ILE A 10 3.23 -17.17 2.98
CA ILE A 10 3.01 -18.62 2.80
C ILE A 10 2.78 -19.30 4.15
N LEU A 11 3.59 -18.96 5.15
CA LEU A 11 3.44 -19.49 6.51
C LEU A 11 2.12 -19.03 7.16
N TRP A 12 1.65 -17.82 6.85
CA TRP A 12 0.38 -17.29 7.34
C TRP A 12 -0.81 -18.11 6.83
N GLY A 13 -0.85 -18.44 5.53
CA GLY A 13 -1.91 -19.28 4.96
C GLY A 13 -1.94 -20.68 5.57
N LEU A 14 -0.78 -21.36 5.64
CA LEU A 14 -0.68 -22.69 6.25
C LEU A 14 -1.07 -22.71 7.75
N CYS A 15 -0.90 -21.58 8.45
CA CYS A 15 -1.31 -21.44 9.84
C CYS A 15 -2.83 -21.32 9.99
N LEU A 16 -3.50 -20.57 9.10
CA LEU A 16 -4.96 -20.43 9.11
C LEU A 16 -5.65 -21.78 8.89
N ASP A 17 -5.15 -22.57 7.94
CA ASP A 17 -5.64 -23.93 7.68
C ASP A 17 -5.55 -24.84 8.90
N TYR A 18 -4.47 -24.76 9.67
CA TYR A 18 -4.28 -25.58 10.87
C TYR A 18 -5.18 -25.15 12.04
N LEU A 19 -5.52 -23.85 12.13
CA LEU A 19 -6.35 -23.30 13.19
C LEU A 19 -7.85 -23.54 12.97
N LEU A 20 -8.27 -23.71 11.71
CA LEU A 20 -9.68 -23.89 11.36
C LEU A 20 -10.11 -25.36 11.55
N PRO A 21 -11.33 -25.61 12.08
CA PRO A 21 -11.86 -26.96 12.20
C PRO A 21 -11.91 -27.68 10.86
N ALA A 22 -11.47 -28.95 10.82
CA ALA A 22 -11.57 -29.81 9.63
C ALA A 22 -13.02 -30.07 9.14
N SER A 23 -14.03 -29.58 9.86
CA SER A 23 -15.44 -29.67 9.51
C SER A 23 -15.89 -28.62 8.49
N PHE A 24 -15.08 -27.61 8.18
CA PHE A 24 -15.41 -26.65 7.13
C PHE A 24 -15.24 -27.28 5.73
N ASN A 25 -16.10 -26.86 4.81
CA ASN A 25 -15.95 -27.21 3.39
C ASN A 25 -14.61 -26.68 2.87
N SER A 26 -13.83 -27.50 2.17
CA SER A 26 -12.51 -27.12 1.65
C SER A 26 -12.56 -25.87 0.78
N PHE A 27 -13.66 -25.63 0.05
CA PHE A 27 -13.86 -24.41 -0.72
C PHE A 27 -14.03 -23.15 0.15
N LYS A 28 -14.67 -23.25 1.33
CA LYS A 28 -14.82 -22.12 2.25
C LYS A 28 -13.49 -21.73 2.88
N MET A 29 -12.64 -22.70 3.19
CA MET A 29 -11.27 -22.46 3.70
C MET A 29 -10.44 -21.70 2.67
N LEU A 30 -10.42 -22.15 1.40
CA LEU A 30 -9.69 -21.46 0.33
C LEU A 30 -10.15 -20.01 0.12
N ILE A 31 -11.46 -19.74 0.22
CA ILE A 31 -11.97 -18.37 0.10
C ILE A 31 -11.57 -17.52 1.30
N LEU A 32 -11.59 -18.09 2.51
CA LEU A 32 -11.16 -17.38 3.71
C LEU A 32 -9.67 -17.00 3.66
N ASP A 33 -8.84 -17.89 3.11
CA ASP A 33 -7.43 -17.62 2.87
C ASP A 33 -7.23 -16.51 1.85
N ALA A 34 -7.96 -16.55 0.73
CA ALA A 34 -7.91 -15.50 -0.29
C ALA A 34 -8.28 -14.13 0.29
N LEU A 35 -9.39 -14.05 1.06
CA LEU A 35 -9.81 -12.84 1.76
C LEU A 35 -8.74 -12.33 2.74
N SER A 36 -8.03 -13.24 3.43
CA SER A 36 -6.96 -12.87 4.35
C SER A 36 -5.75 -12.26 3.62
N ILE A 37 -5.41 -12.82 2.46
CA ILE A 37 -4.30 -12.36 1.62
C ILE A 37 -4.60 -10.98 1.04
N ASP A 38 -5.84 -10.78 0.58
CA ASP A 38 -6.32 -9.49 0.07
C ASP A 38 -6.18 -8.37 1.09
N ILE A 39 -6.49 -8.62 2.36
CA ILE A 39 -6.31 -7.65 3.45
C ILE A 39 -4.83 -7.25 3.58
N VAL A 40 -3.92 -8.23 3.55
CA VAL A 40 -2.49 -7.95 3.68
C VAL A 40 -1.99 -7.12 2.50
N PHE A 41 -2.36 -7.48 1.27
CA PHE A 41 -2.00 -6.70 0.08
C PHE A 41 -2.60 -5.30 0.14
N PHE A 42 -3.86 -5.17 0.53
CA PHE A 42 -4.51 -3.86 0.63
C PHE A 42 -3.76 -2.92 1.58
N VAL A 43 -3.35 -3.40 2.76
CA VAL A 43 -2.56 -2.61 3.71
C VAL A 43 -1.19 -2.20 3.12
N LEU A 44 -0.52 -3.10 2.41
CA LEU A 44 0.74 -2.78 1.74
C LEU A 44 0.58 -1.70 0.67
N PHE A 45 -0.44 -1.83 -0.19
CA PHE A 45 -0.70 -0.86 -1.25
C PHE A 45 -1.12 0.50 -0.69
N ILE A 46 -1.91 0.54 0.39
CA ILE A 46 -2.20 1.79 1.11
C ILE A 46 -0.91 2.43 1.65
N ARG A 47 -0.01 1.66 2.27
CA ARG A 47 1.25 2.19 2.78
C ARG A 47 2.11 2.78 1.67
N LEU A 48 2.21 2.09 0.54
CA LEU A 48 2.92 2.60 -0.64
C LEU A 48 2.26 3.86 -1.19
N TYR A 49 0.93 3.87 -1.28
CA TYR A 49 0.16 5.03 -1.74
C TYR A 49 0.40 6.26 -0.85
N LEU A 50 0.33 6.11 0.48
CA LEU A 50 0.57 7.18 1.42
C LEU A 50 2.01 7.68 1.36
N GLY A 51 2.99 6.76 1.30
CA GLY A 51 4.41 7.10 1.20
C GLY A 51 4.72 7.91 -0.07
N TRP A 52 4.27 7.44 -1.23
CA TRP A 52 4.47 8.17 -2.49
C TRP A 52 3.69 9.48 -2.54
N SER A 53 2.49 9.54 -1.97
CA SER A 53 1.70 10.78 -1.88
C SER A 53 2.40 11.84 -1.03
N TYR A 54 3.02 11.44 0.09
CA TYR A 54 3.83 12.32 0.91
C TYR A 54 5.04 12.88 0.13
N ILE A 55 5.77 12.03 -0.59
CA ILE A 55 6.90 12.44 -1.44
C ILE A 55 6.43 13.42 -2.53
N LEU A 56 5.32 13.12 -3.21
CA LEU A 56 4.75 14.00 -4.24
C LEU A 56 4.41 15.38 -3.65
N ASN A 57 3.75 15.42 -2.49
CA ASN A 57 3.41 16.66 -1.81
C ASN A 57 4.66 17.50 -1.49
N ARG A 58 5.73 16.85 -0.99
CA ARG A 58 7.01 17.53 -0.74
C ARG A 58 7.66 18.06 -2.02
N LEU A 59 7.59 17.35 -3.14
CA LEU A 59 8.17 17.82 -4.41
C LEU A 59 7.40 19.02 -4.96
N LEU A 60 6.07 18.99 -4.93
CA LEU A 60 5.22 20.06 -5.46
C LEU A 60 5.23 21.33 -4.59
N SER A 61 5.47 21.17 -3.28
CA SER A 61 5.49 22.28 -2.32
C SER A 61 6.66 23.24 -2.53
N ALA A 62 6.39 24.53 -2.36
CA ALA A 62 7.39 25.59 -2.40
C ALA A 62 8.22 25.71 -1.13
N SER A 63 7.66 25.23 -0.01
CA SER A 63 8.30 25.23 1.29
C SER A 63 8.21 23.85 1.93
N ILE A 64 9.28 23.42 2.59
CA ILE A 64 9.35 22.13 3.27
C ILE A 64 9.78 22.39 4.71
N PHE A 65 9.09 21.77 5.66
CA PHE A 65 9.51 21.74 7.06
C PHE A 65 10.69 20.78 7.23
N TYR A 66 11.75 21.20 7.92
CA TYR A 66 12.84 20.29 8.27
C TYR A 66 12.35 19.29 9.33
N GLU A 67 12.32 18.01 8.97
CA GLU A 67 11.87 16.91 9.86
C GLU A 67 13.05 16.11 10.45
N GLU A 68 14.29 16.47 10.12
CA GLU A 68 15.48 15.80 10.64
C GLU A 68 15.85 16.36 12.02
N SER A 69 16.09 15.47 12.98
CA SER A 69 16.61 15.83 14.30
C SER A 69 18.03 16.40 14.16
N GLY A 70 18.15 17.72 14.17
CA GLY A 70 19.42 18.42 13.97
C GLY A 70 19.32 19.90 14.29
N TRP A 71 20.37 20.65 13.95
CA TRP A 71 20.48 22.10 14.24
C TRP A 71 19.42 22.97 13.57
N TYR A 72 18.66 22.42 12.62
CA TYR A 72 17.64 23.12 11.82
C TYR A 72 16.21 22.60 12.09
N ASP A 73 16.02 21.81 13.14
CA ASP A 73 14.70 21.33 13.54
C ASP A 73 13.75 22.52 13.79
N GLY A 74 12.51 22.40 13.32
CA GLY A 74 11.53 23.50 13.40
C GLY A 74 11.59 24.55 12.29
N GLN A 75 12.62 24.55 11.43
CA GLN A 75 12.76 25.57 10.38
C GLN A 75 12.02 25.20 9.09
N ILE A 76 11.53 26.23 8.40
CA ILE A 76 10.90 26.10 7.09
C ILE A 76 11.92 26.45 6.01
N TRP A 77 12.22 25.49 5.15
CA TRP A 77 13.07 25.71 3.98
C TRP A 77 12.25 26.12 2.77
N ILE A 78 12.62 27.25 2.15
CA ILE A 78 11.99 27.76 0.93
C ILE A 78 12.83 27.34 -0.28
N LYS A 79 12.23 26.62 -1.22
CA LYS A 79 12.92 26.17 -2.44
C LYS A 79 13.23 27.35 -3.34
N LYS A 80 14.44 27.40 -3.90
CA LYS A 80 14.72 28.30 -5.02
C LYS A 80 13.90 27.86 -6.25
N THR A 81 13.52 28.83 -7.08
CA THR A 81 12.68 28.60 -8.27
C THR A 81 13.22 27.52 -9.20
N SER A 82 14.53 27.48 -9.44
CA SER A 82 15.17 26.48 -10.30
C SER A 82 15.05 25.04 -9.80
N TYR A 83 15.14 24.81 -8.48
CA TYR A 83 14.93 23.49 -7.88
C TYR A 83 13.45 23.10 -7.91
N LEU A 84 12.56 24.05 -7.60
CA LEU A 84 11.14 23.82 -7.58
C LEU A 84 10.57 23.42 -8.95
N VAL A 85 11.06 24.02 -10.04
CA VAL A 85 10.66 23.61 -11.40
C VAL A 85 11.08 22.17 -11.68
N LYS A 86 12.30 21.77 -11.31
CA LYS A 86 12.79 20.39 -11.50
C LYS A 86 11.99 19.39 -10.67
N ASP A 87 11.72 19.70 -9.41
CA ASP A 87 10.93 18.85 -8.51
C ASP A 87 9.52 18.65 -9.05
N ARG A 88 8.88 19.71 -9.56
CA ARG A 88 7.54 19.63 -10.16
C ARG A 88 7.53 18.79 -11.43
N LEU A 89 8.55 18.88 -12.27
CA LEU A 89 8.69 18.01 -13.44
C LEU A 89 8.81 16.54 -13.01
N ILE A 90 9.65 16.24 -12.02
CA ILE A 90 9.80 14.86 -11.52
C ILE A 90 8.49 14.36 -10.91
N GLY A 91 7.86 15.17 -10.05
CA GLY A 91 6.61 14.84 -9.38
C GLY A 91 5.49 14.55 -10.37
N THR A 92 5.34 15.37 -11.40
CA THR A 92 4.27 15.23 -12.39
C THR A 92 4.50 14.08 -13.38
N TYR A 93 5.71 13.92 -13.91
CA TYR A 93 5.97 12.93 -14.97
C TYR A 93 6.31 11.53 -14.44
N TYR A 94 6.90 11.41 -13.25
CA TYR A 94 7.33 10.11 -12.73
C TYR A 94 6.47 9.62 -11.58
N ILE A 95 6.17 10.48 -10.59
CA ILE A 95 5.54 10.04 -9.33
C ILE A 95 4.02 10.01 -9.43
N LEU A 96 3.41 11.02 -10.05
CA LEU A 96 1.96 11.11 -10.20
C LEU A 96 1.38 9.88 -10.96
N PRO A 97 2.00 9.36 -12.04
CA PRO A 97 1.58 8.10 -12.65
C PRO A 97 1.69 6.89 -11.72
N ILE A 98 2.72 6.83 -10.85
CA ILE A 98 2.85 5.75 -9.85
C ILE A 98 1.68 5.79 -8.88
N ILE A 99 1.36 6.97 -8.34
CA ILE A 99 0.24 7.17 -7.42
C ILE A 99 -1.09 6.78 -8.09
N TYR A 100 -1.29 7.15 -9.35
CA TYR A 100 -2.48 6.75 -10.10
C TYR A 100 -2.60 5.23 -10.22
N ARG A 101 -1.50 4.53 -10.60
CA ARG A 101 -1.49 3.06 -10.66
C ARG A 101 -1.82 2.45 -9.29
N LEU A 102 -1.24 2.95 -8.21
CA LEU A 102 -1.52 2.47 -6.85
C LEU A 102 -3.00 2.63 -6.47
N LYS A 103 -3.63 3.76 -6.81
CA LYS A 103 -5.08 3.95 -6.60
C LYS A 103 -5.92 2.90 -7.33
N VAL A 104 -5.59 2.65 -8.59
CA VAL A 104 -6.30 1.64 -9.41
C VAL A 104 -6.14 0.25 -8.80
N PHE A 105 -4.94 -0.13 -8.36
CA PHE A 105 -4.72 -1.40 -7.67
C PHE A 105 -5.52 -1.52 -6.36
N CYS A 106 -5.56 -0.48 -5.53
CA CYS A 106 -6.38 -0.50 -4.31
C CYS A 106 -7.86 -0.71 -4.63
N LEU A 107 -8.41 -0.03 -5.65
CA LEU A 107 -9.80 -0.21 -6.06
C LEU A 107 -10.07 -1.62 -6.59
N PHE A 108 -9.12 -2.18 -7.35
CA PHE A 108 -9.22 -3.53 -7.87
C PHE A 108 -9.24 -4.58 -6.75
N ILE A 109 -8.39 -4.44 -5.73
CA ILE A 109 -8.39 -5.33 -4.55
C ILE A 109 -9.73 -5.23 -3.80
N ILE A 110 -10.27 -4.03 -3.59
CA ILE A 110 -11.59 -3.87 -2.95
C ILE A 110 -12.69 -4.60 -3.74
N LEU A 111 -12.64 -4.52 -5.07
CA LEU A 111 -13.59 -5.20 -5.93
C LEU A 111 -13.45 -6.73 -5.81
N ILE A 112 -12.24 -7.28 -5.89
CA ILE A 112 -12.00 -8.73 -5.71
C ILE A 112 -12.50 -9.18 -4.35
N PHE A 113 -12.08 -8.51 -3.28
CA PHE A 113 -12.50 -8.80 -1.92
C PHE A 113 -14.03 -8.84 -1.77
N SER A 114 -14.73 -7.89 -2.40
CA SER A 114 -16.20 -7.86 -2.37
C SER A 114 -16.84 -9.05 -3.08
N ILE A 115 -16.25 -9.50 -4.20
CA ILE A 115 -16.73 -10.68 -4.94
C ILE A 115 -16.48 -11.95 -4.12
N GLU A 116 -15.29 -12.11 -3.57
CA GLU A 116 -14.94 -13.26 -2.73
C GLU A 116 -15.85 -13.36 -1.51
N TYR A 117 -16.13 -12.23 -0.85
CA TYR A 117 -17.05 -12.17 0.29
C TYR A 117 -18.48 -12.59 -0.10
N LEU A 118 -18.97 -12.17 -1.27
CA LEU A 118 -20.28 -12.60 -1.78
C LEU A 118 -20.31 -14.10 -2.07
N ILE A 119 -19.26 -14.65 -2.69
CA ILE A 119 -19.14 -16.09 -2.97
C ILE A 119 -19.10 -16.89 -1.67
N TYR A 120 -18.37 -16.42 -0.65
CA TYR A 120 -18.33 -17.06 0.67
C TYR A 120 -19.72 -17.19 1.30
N GLY A 121 -20.56 -16.15 1.16
CA GLY A 121 -21.93 -16.17 1.68
C GLY A 121 -22.92 -17.07 0.92
N LEU A 122 -22.59 -17.45 -0.32
CA LEU A 122 -23.41 -18.34 -1.15
C LEU A 122 -23.09 -19.83 -0.94
N LEU A 123 -21.86 -20.14 -0.51
CA LEU A 123 -21.42 -21.51 -0.16
C LEU A 123 -21.87 -21.89 1.25
#